data_AF-A0A8C9Q6J3-F1
#
_entry.id   AF-A0A8C9Q6J3-F1
#
_cell.length_a   1.000
_cell.length_b   1.000
_cell.length_c   1.000
_cell.angle_alpha   90.00
_cell.angle_beta   90.00
_cell.angle_gamma   90.00
#
_symmetry.space_group_name_H-M   'P 1'
#
loop_
_entity.id
_entity.type
_entity.pdbx_description
1 polymer ?
#
loop_
_entity_poly.entity_id
_entity_poly.type
_entity_poly.pdbx_seq_one_letter_code
_entity_poly.pdbx_strand_id
1 'polypeptide(L)'
;MLEAAQSAGSRPQEHVHWCPKEEHNRVNRECAPNLSGTSSLGLLGIGRVSSLIVTSPWLPGTCLDDSWIHPRNLTPSSPKHIEIQLRLARTQHGDLVPVVHIEWTLQTDASILFLEGVELSVLQLNTNERLCVELEFLSQLSHHRKRWRFAFSHFVVEPGQEYEVTVHHLPKPIPDGDPNHLSKKLLVPDCEDSRMKIATPCVSSGSLWDPNITVETLEAHQLLVSFMLWNESSHYQILLNSFPHMEDHSCFEEFHQRANLTLPLHSSNWCCHHRVQVGGRDAHRCGRVYTGGPSCQGAR
;
A
#
# COMPACT_ATOMS: atom_id res chain seq x y z
N MET A 1 5.27 14.66 5.41
CA MET A 1 6.30 15.23 6.32
C MET A 1 7.63 14.60 5.98
N LEU A 2 8.61 15.35 5.45
CA LEU A 2 10.01 14.90 5.45
C LEU A 2 10.54 15.16 6.86
N GLU A 3 10.86 14.11 7.62
CA GLU A 3 11.58 14.24 8.88
C GLU A 3 13.05 13.87 8.67
N ALA A 4 13.93 14.86 8.79
CA ALA A 4 15.33 14.61 9.11
C ALA A 4 15.44 14.47 10.64
N ALA A 5 15.15 13.27 11.16
CA ALA A 5 15.20 13.02 12.59
C ALA A 5 16.63 12.70 13.07
N GLN A 6 17.05 13.39 14.14
CA GLN A 6 18.25 13.08 14.92
C GLN A 6 17.86 12.19 16.10
N SER A 7 18.58 11.09 16.34
CA SER A 7 18.31 10.19 17.47
C SER A 7 18.92 10.71 18.78
N ALA A 8 18.07 11.05 19.75
CA ALA A 8 18.24 10.74 21.18
C ALA A 8 16.96 11.07 22.01
N GLY A 9 16.32 10.04 22.59
CA GLY A 9 15.60 10.06 23.88
C GLY A 9 14.28 10.84 24.06
N SER A 10 13.17 10.06 24.17
CA SER A 10 11.88 10.33 24.85
C SER A 10 10.92 11.45 24.38
N ARG A 11 9.67 11.01 24.10
CA ARG A 11 8.37 11.69 23.80
C ARG A 11 8.07 12.99 24.58
N PRO A 12 7.18 13.90 24.09
CA PRO A 12 5.89 13.62 23.44
C PRO A 12 5.72 14.16 22.01
N GLN A 13 4.81 13.51 21.26
CA GLN A 13 4.37 13.91 19.92
C GLN A 13 3.53 15.19 19.98
N GLU A 14 3.91 16.20 19.20
CA GLU A 14 3.00 17.27 18.75
C GLU A 14 2.64 17.04 17.28
N HIS A 15 1.33 16.98 17.02
CA HIS A 15 0.75 16.91 15.68
C HIS A 15 0.76 18.30 15.04
N VAL A 16 1.28 18.42 13.81
CA VAL A 16 1.14 19.64 13.00
C VAL A 16 0.59 19.28 11.63
N HIS A 17 -0.63 19.76 11.36
CA HIS A 17 -1.29 19.78 10.05
C HIS A 17 -0.77 20.96 9.21
N TRP A 18 -0.51 20.79 7.91
CA TRP A 18 -0.51 21.91 6.96
C TRP A 18 -0.96 21.55 5.54
N CYS A 19 -1.75 22.48 4.99
CA CYS A 19 -2.47 22.49 3.72
C CYS A 19 -1.56 22.76 2.50
N PRO A 20 -2.02 22.39 1.28
CA PRO A 20 -1.39 22.80 0.02
C PRO A 20 -1.52 24.31 -0.20
N LYS A 21 -0.49 24.92 -0.81
CA LYS A 21 -0.52 26.31 -1.27
C LYS A 21 -1.54 26.45 -2.41
N GLU A 22 -2.55 27.29 -2.22
CA GLU A 22 -3.41 27.79 -3.30
C GLU A 22 -2.62 28.71 -4.25
N GLU A 23 -2.89 28.52 -5.53
CA GLU A 23 -2.38 29.29 -6.64
C GLU A 23 -3.04 30.68 -6.66
N HIS A 24 -2.24 31.69 -7.01
CA HIS A 24 -2.63 33.10 -6.98
C HIS A 24 -3.86 33.39 -7.86
N ASN A 25 -5.00 33.68 -7.24
CA ASN A 25 -5.99 34.58 -7.83
C ASN A 25 -6.71 35.39 -6.74
N ARG A 26 -6.60 36.72 -6.84
CA ARG A 26 -7.26 37.68 -5.94
C ARG A 26 -8.78 37.51 -5.99
N VAL A 27 -9.41 37.14 -4.88
CA VAL A 27 -10.58 37.82 -4.26
C VAL A 27 -10.61 37.48 -2.76
N ASN A 28 -10.73 38.50 -1.90
CA ASN A 28 -10.91 38.40 -0.45
C ASN A 28 -12.02 37.41 -0.03
N ARG A 29 -11.77 36.63 1.03
CA ARG A 29 -12.70 36.44 2.16
C ARG A 29 -12.02 35.72 3.34
N GLU A 30 -12.35 36.19 4.54
CA GLU A 30 -11.84 35.82 5.86
C GLU A 30 -12.12 34.36 6.24
N CYS A 31 -11.26 33.79 7.09
CA CYS A 31 -11.68 33.03 8.27
C CYS A 31 -10.52 32.96 9.30
N ALA A 32 -10.68 33.71 10.39
CA ALA A 32 -10.26 33.31 11.74
C ALA A 32 -11.56 33.21 12.57
N PRO A 33 -11.63 32.41 13.66
CA PRO A 33 -11.06 32.88 14.92
C PRO A 33 -10.46 31.81 15.86
N ASN A 34 -9.44 32.28 16.59
CA ASN A 34 -9.08 32.06 18.01
C ASN A 34 -9.67 30.88 18.81
N LEU A 35 -8.79 30.18 19.54
CA LEU A 35 -8.99 29.85 20.95
C LEU A 35 -7.66 29.93 21.72
N SER A 36 -7.67 30.81 22.72
CA SER A 36 -6.63 31.14 23.68
C SER A 36 -6.53 30.13 24.82
N GLY A 37 -5.32 29.84 25.29
CA GLY A 37 -5.06 29.17 26.56
C GLY A 37 -3.65 29.48 27.08
N THR A 38 -3.57 30.41 28.03
CA THR A 38 -2.36 30.84 28.75
C THR A 38 -2.00 29.88 29.89
N SER A 39 -0.70 29.57 30.06
CA SER A 39 -0.04 29.47 31.37
C SER A 39 1.48 29.32 31.24
N SER A 40 2.18 29.66 32.32
CA SER A 40 3.43 30.44 32.35
C SER A 40 4.72 29.68 32.75
N LEU A 41 5.85 30.25 32.30
CA LEU A 41 7.20 30.34 32.91
C LEU A 41 7.97 29.10 33.40
N GLY A 42 9.16 28.92 32.80
CA GLY A 42 10.27 28.13 33.34
C GLY A 42 11.52 28.23 32.46
N LEU A 43 12.32 29.27 32.65
CA LEU A 43 13.68 29.41 32.10
C LEU A 43 14.60 28.36 32.71
N LEU A 44 15.33 27.59 31.89
CA LEU A 44 16.76 27.23 32.05
C LEU A 44 17.12 26.10 31.07
N GLY A 45 18.19 26.28 30.30
CA GLY A 45 18.86 25.17 29.62
C GLY A 45 19.26 25.45 28.18
N ILE A 46 20.42 26.07 28.02
CA ILE A 46 21.10 26.30 26.75
C ILE A 46 21.38 24.95 26.06
N GLY A 47 20.77 24.75 24.90
CA GLY A 47 21.09 23.67 23.97
C GLY A 47 20.60 24.06 22.58
N ARG A 48 21.40 24.81 21.82
CA ARG A 48 21.10 25.10 20.40
C ARG A 48 21.19 23.80 19.61
N VAL A 49 20.07 23.10 19.44
CA VAL A 49 19.90 22.07 18.43
C VAL A 49 19.72 22.80 17.09
N SER A 50 20.79 22.93 16.32
CA SER A 50 20.66 23.34 14.92
C SER A 50 20.17 22.14 14.11
N SER A 51 18.86 21.92 14.10
CA SER A 51 18.22 21.08 13.07
C SER A 51 18.16 21.90 11.78
N LEU A 52 18.97 21.54 10.79
CA LEU A 52 18.76 21.99 9.42
C LEU A 52 17.58 21.20 8.87
N ILE A 53 16.40 21.83 8.86
CA ILE A 53 15.27 21.34 8.09
C ILE A 53 15.57 21.68 6.64
N VAL A 54 15.98 20.69 5.84
CA VAL A 54 15.97 20.84 4.38
C VAL A 54 14.51 20.74 3.97
N THR A 55 13.83 21.89 3.84
CA THR A 55 12.50 21.95 3.24
C THR A 55 12.67 21.95 1.72
N SER A 56 12.82 20.76 1.13
CA SER A 56 12.69 20.61 -0.31
C SER A 56 11.21 20.46 -0.66
N PRO A 57 10.64 21.30 -1.55
CA PRO A 57 9.36 20.97 -2.16
C PRO A 57 9.52 19.67 -2.95
N TRP A 58 8.52 18.81 -2.90
CA TRP A 58 8.44 17.67 -3.80
C TRP A 58 7.36 17.93 -4.85
N LEU A 59 7.64 17.56 -6.09
CA LEU A 59 6.72 17.76 -7.21
C LEU A 59 6.36 16.40 -7.83
N PRO A 60 5.11 16.23 -8.32
CA PRO A 60 4.77 15.11 -9.18
C PRO A 60 5.65 15.18 -10.44
N GLY A 61 6.44 14.14 -10.69
CA GLY A 61 7.37 14.09 -11.83
C GLY A 61 6.88 13.18 -12.95
N THR A 62 7.25 13.47 -14.19
CA THR A 62 6.97 12.62 -15.38
C THR A 62 7.88 11.39 -15.48
N CYS A 63 8.72 11.15 -14.46
CA CYS A 63 9.84 10.20 -14.46
C CYS A 63 10.91 10.46 -15.53
N LEU A 64 10.77 11.57 -16.28
CA LEU A 64 11.69 12.01 -17.32
C LEU A 64 12.31 13.33 -16.87
N ASP A 65 13.30 13.21 -16.01
CA ASP A 65 14.11 14.35 -15.58
C ASP A 65 14.91 14.98 -16.73
N ASP A 66 15.06 16.31 -16.69
CA ASP A 66 15.71 17.11 -17.73
C ASP A 66 17.18 16.71 -17.94
N SER A 67 17.87 16.24 -16.91
CA SER A 67 19.27 15.81 -17.03
C SER A 67 19.43 14.55 -17.88
N TRP A 68 18.36 13.79 -18.13
CA TRP A 68 18.37 12.70 -19.10
C TRP A 68 18.48 13.21 -20.54
N ILE A 69 17.81 14.34 -20.83
CA ILE A 69 17.80 14.97 -22.16
C ILE A 69 19.03 15.88 -22.33
N HIS A 70 19.44 16.55 -21.24
CA HIS A 70 20.57 17.48 -21.19
C HIS A 70 21.58 17.04 -20.12
N PRO A 71 22.43 16.05 -20.43
CA PRO A 71 23.34 15.49 -19.44
C PRO A 71 24.35 16.50 -18.88
N ARG A 72 24.71 16.30 -17.61
CA ARG A 72 25.78 17.06 -16.95
C ARG A 72 27.08 16.27 -16.99
N ASN A 73 28.21 16.97 -17.12
CA ASN A 73 29.53 16.34 -17.14
C ASN A 73 29.93 15.76 -15.77
N LEU A 74 29.38 16.29 -14.68
CA LEU A 74 29.63 15.86 -13.32
C LEU A 74 28.32 15.41 -12.70
N THR A 75 28.29 14.16 -12.23
CA THR A 75 27.11 13.54 -11.62
C THR A 75 27.43 13.04 -10.21
N PRO A 76 26.43 13.02 -9.32
CA PRO A 76 26.59 12.49 -7.98
C PRO A 76 26.76 10.97 -8.00
N SER A 77 27.35 10.42 -6.95
CA SER A 77 27.42 8.97 -6.74
C SER A 77 26.08 8.39 -6.30
N SER A 78 25.95 7.07 -6.40
CA SER A 78 24.75 6.33 -6.02
C SER A 78 24.36 6.51 -4.54
N PRO A 79 23.05 6.46 -4.19
CA PRO A 79 22.61 6.38 -2.81
C PRO A 79 23.15 5.13 -2.09
N LYS A 80 23.13 5.15 -0.76
CA LYS A 80 23.58 4.04 0.09
C LYS A 80 22.53 3.66 1.11
N HIS A 81 22.56 2.40 1.54
CA HIS A 81 21.67 1.85 2.58
C HIS A 81 20.19 2.15 2.33
N ILE A 82 19.71 1.81 1.13
CA ILE A 82 18.28 1.90 0.86
C ILE A 82 17.55 0.88 1.71
N GLU A 83 16.63 1.33 2.54
CA GLU A 83 15.69 0.52 3.30
C GLU A 83 14.27 0.82 2.81
N ILE A 84 13.50 -0.25 2.61
CA ILE A 84 12.12 -0.15 2.16
C ILE A 84 11.27 -0.91 3.16
N GLN A 85 10.25 -0.24 3.68
CA GLN A 85 9.34 -0.78 4.66
C GLN A 85 7.91 -0.51 4.21
N LEU A 86 7.05 -1.50 4.37
CA LEU A 86 5.61 -1.29 4.22
C LEU A 86 5.02 -0.76 5.52
N ARG A 87 4.35 0.39 5.45
CA ARG A 87 3.63 1.01 6.57
C ARG A 87 2.16 1.22 6.21
N LEU A 88 1.33 1.42 7.21
CA LEU A 88 -0.04 1.89 7.01
C LEU A 88 -0.11 3.36 7.41
N ALA A 89 -0.76 4.17 6.60
CA ALA A 89 -0.95 5.60 6.86
C ALA A 89 -2.42 5.96 6.71
N ARG A 90 -2.87 6.96 7.48
CA ARG A 90 -4.21 7.53 7.33
C ARG A 90 -4.19 8.66 6.32
N THR A 91 -5.10 8.62 5.35
CA THR A 91 -5.36 9.74 4.44
C THR A 91 -6.09 10.87 5.18
N GLN A 92 -6.21 12.04 4.55
CA GLN A 92 -6.99 13.15 5.11
C GLN A 92 -8.47 12.80 5.28
N HIS A 93 -8.98 11.87 4.48
CA HIS A 93 -10.36 11.37 4.55
C HIS A 93 -10.53 10.28 5.62
N GLY A 94 -9.45 9.86 6.29
CA GLY A 94 -9.46 8.87 7.36
C GLY A 94 -9.16 7.43 6.91
N ASP A 95 -9.06 7.18 5.60
CA ASP A 95 -8.76 5.86 5.03
C ASP A 95 -7.39 5.36 5.47
N LEU A 96 -7.31 4.09 5.82
CA LEU A 96 -6.05 3.45 6.20
C LEU A 96 -5.47 2.74 4.99
N VAL A 97 -4.44 3.32 4.37
CA VAL A 97 -3.85 2.79 3.13
C VAL A 97 -2.42 2.31 3.35
N PRO A 98 -1.98 1.25 2.65
CA PRO A 98 -0.60 0.82 2.68
C PRO A 98 0.27 1.80 1.89
N VAL A 99 1.38 2.21 2.49
CA VAL A 99 2.33 3.14 1.91
C VAL A 99 3.75 2.57 1.98
N VAL A 100 4.54 2.90 0.95
CA VAL A 100 5.96 2.54 0.92
C VAL A 100 6.75 3.61 1.65
N HIS A 101 7.39 3.20 2.74
CA HIS A 101 8.38 4.00 3.45
C HIS A 101 9.78 3.68 2.91
N ILE A 102 10.38 4.65 2.24
CA ILE A 102 11.69 4.58 1.60
C ILE A 102 12.65 5.40 2.45
N GLU A 103 13.74 4.80 2.90
CA GLU A 103 14.84 5.50 3.56
C GLU A 103 16.15 5.24 2.83
N TRP A 104 16.99 6.26 2.74
CA TRP A 104 18.31 6.11 2.15
C TRP A 104 19.29 7.11 2.76
N THR A 105 20.57 6.88 2.49
CA THR A 105 21.66 7.74 2.94
C THR A 105 22.52 8.19 1.76
N LEU A 106 23.13 9.36 1.87
CA LEU A 106 24.12 9.79 0.90
C LEU A 106 25.48 9.13 1.15
N GLN A 107 26.21 8.92 0.06
CA GLN A 107 27.63 8.63 0.12
C GLN A 107 28.38 9.88 0.60
N THR A 108 29.45 9.68 1.38
CA THR A 108 30.25 10.77 1.98
C THR A 108 31.46 11.12 1.13
N ASP A 109 31.31 11.13 -0.20
CA ASP A 109 32.38 11.51 -1.12
C ASP A 109 32.24 12.97 -1.58
N ALA A 110 33.17 13.41 -2.43
CA ALA A 110 33.16 14.78 -2.96
C ALA A 110 32.02 15.04 -3.98
N SER A 111 31.34 13.99 -4.46
CA SER A 111 30.30 14.14 -5.48
C SER A 111 29.00 14.74 -4.93
N ILE A 112 28.84 14.79 -3.60
CA ILE A 112 27.73 15.48 -2.92
C ILE A 112 27.59 16.95 -3.33
N LEU A 113 28.69 17.60 -3.74
CA LEU A 113 28.69 18.99 -4.21
C LEU A 113 27.94 19.17 -5.55
N PHE A 114 27.76 18.08 -6.30
CA PHE A 114 27.03 18.05 -7.58
C PHE A 114 25.64 17.43 -7.45
N LEU A 115 25.22 17.09 -6.23
CA LEU A 115 23.89 16.54 -5.98
C LEU A 115 22.86 17.68 -5.95
N GLU A 116 22.05 17.76 -6.99
CA GLU A 116 21.01 18.79 -7.17
C GLU A 116 19.66 18.35 -6.61
N GLY A 117 19.42 17.04 -6.57
CA GLY A 117 18.15 16.50 -6.10
C GLY A 117 18.09 14.98 -6.11
N VAL A 118 16.88 14.45 -5.92
CA VAL A 118 16.59 13.02 -5.94
C VAL A 118 15.26 12.76 -6.64
N GLU A 119 15.25 11.85 -7.60
CA GLU A 119 14.03 11.28 -8.17
C GLU A 119 13.73 9.95 -7.45
N LEU A 120 12.55 9.84 -6.87
CA LEU A 120 11.99 8.60 -6.34
C LEU A 120 11.01 8.04 -7.35
N SER A 121 11.14 6.76 -7.68
CA SER A 121 10.20 6.09 -8.57
C SER A 121 9.68 4.79 -7.96
N VAL A 122 8.40 4.51 -8.19
CA VAL A 122 7.76 3.25 -7.84
C VAL A 122 7.12 2.69 -9.11
N LEU A 123 7.66 1.58 -9.59
CA LEU A 123 7.19 0.85 -10.77
C LEU A 123 6.37 -0.35 -10.31
N GLN A 124 5.12 -0.43 -10.74
CA GLN A 124 4.30 -1.62 -10.55
C GLN A 124 4.61 -2.64 -11.64
N LEU A 125 5.05 -3.85 -11.27
CA LEU A 125 5.65 -4.78 -12.22
C LEU A 125 4.64 -5.44 -13.18
N ASN A 126 3.38 -5.61 -12.77
CA ASN A 126 2.37 -6.27 -13.60
C ASN A 126 1.70 -5.34 -14.62
N THR A 127 1.48 -4.07 -14.28
CA THR A 127 0.87 -3.06 -15.16
C THR A 127 1.90 -2.20 -15.87
N ASN A 128 3.17 -2.24 -15.44
CA ASN A 128 4.24 -1.36 -15.89
C ASN A 128 3.91 0.13 -15.67
N GLU A 129 3.03 0.43 -14.71
CA GLU A 129 2.70 1.80 -14.30
C GLU A 129 3.77 2.33 -13.36
N ARG A 130 4.20 3.57 -13.57
CA ARG A 130 5.26 4.20 -12.80
C ARG A 130 4.80 5.53 -12.22
N LEU A 131 5.05 5.72 -10.94
CA LEU A 131 4.84 6.99 -10.23
C LEU A 131 6.19 7.55 -9.82
N CYS A 132 6.40 8.86 -10.04
CA CYS A 132 7.63 9.53 -9.65
C CYS A 132 7.39 10.79 -8.83
N VAL A 133 8.29 11.01 -7.90
CA VAL A 133 8.36 12.21 -7.07
C VAL A 133 9.79 12.71 -7.11
N GLU A 134 9.96 13.98 -7.43
CA GLU A 134 11.26 14.63 -7.42
C GLU A 134 11.42 15.49 -6.17
N LEU A 135 12.61 15.45 -5.57
CA LEU A 135 13.03 16.29 -4.47
C LEU A 135 14.15 17.19 -4.97
N GLU A 136 13.88 18.49 -5.02
CA GLU A 136 14.87 19.49 -5.44
C GLU A 136 15.58 20.09 -4.22
N PHE A 137 16.92 20.10 -4.23
CA PHE A 137 17.70 20.75 -3.19
C PHE A 137 17.94 22.22 -3.53
N LEU A 138 17.20 23.11 -2.86
CA LEU A 138 17.30 24.57 -3.02
C LEU A 138 18.67 25.14 -2.63
N SER A 139 19.50 24.36 -1.93
CA SER A 139 20.84 24.73 -1.52
C SER A 139 21.76 23.53 -1.64
N GLN A 140 23.00 23.77 -2.08
CA GLN A 140 24.03 22.73 -2.13
C GLN A 140 24.25 22.12 -0.75
N LEU A 141 24.25 20.78 -0.71
CA LEU A 141 24.55 20.05 0.51
C LEU A 141 26.06 20.14 0.77
N SER A 142 26.41 20.64 1.95
CA SER A 142 27.81 20.73 2.35
C SER A 142 28.31 19.40 2.92
N HIS A 143 29.61 19.17 2.77
CA HIS A 143 30.27 18.00 3.35
C HIS A 143 30.26 18.11 4.88
N HIS A 144 29.34 17.37 5.51
CA HIS A 144 29.22 17.32 6.96
C HIS A 144 29.92 16.09 7.55
N ARG A 145 30.38 16.19 8.82
CA ARG A 145 30.91 15.06 9.59
C ARG A 145 29.86 13.95 9.85
N LYS A 146 28.56 14.27 9.70
CA LYS A 146 27.43 13.36 9.88
C LYS A 146 26.83 13.01 8.52
N ARG A 147 26.42 11.76 8.36
CA ARG A 147 25.82 11.24 7.13
C ARG A 147 24.40 11.78 6.96
N TRP A 148 24.08 12.28 5.77
CA TRP A 148 22.73 12.67 5.40
C TRP A 148 21.85 11.43 5.25
N ARG A 149 20.66 11.45 5.86
CA ARG A 149 19.63 10.42 5.75
C ARG A 149 18.33 11.08 5.32
N PHE A 150 17.65 10.45 4.39
CA PHE A 150 16.38 10.91 3.83
C PHE A 150 15.33 9.81 3.99
N ALA A 151 14.07 10.24 4.06
CA ALA A 151 12.93 9.36 4.16
C ALA A 151 11.74 9.92 3.37
N PHE A 152 10.99 9.04 2.71
CA PHE A 152 9.76 9.38 1.98
C PHE A 152 8.68 8.31 2.19
N SER A 153 7.40 8.69 2.34
CA SER A 153 6.33 7.75 2.75
C SER A 153 4.94 8.02 2.18
N HIS A 154 4.86 8.58 0.97
CA HIS A 154 3.58 8.99 0.39
C HIS A 154 3.18 8.20 -0.86
N PHE A 155 3.97 7.20 -1.27
CA PHE A 155 3.55 6.28 -2.31
C PHE A 155 2.57 5.26 -1.73
N VAL A 156 1.29 5.43 -2.08
CA VAL A 156 0.26 4.42 -1.83
C VAL A 156 0.47 3.25 -2.79
N VAL A 157 0.33 2.03 -2.28
CA VAL A 157 0.50 0.79 -3.05
C VAL A 157 -0.73 -0.11 -2.89
N GLU A 158 -0.86 -1.11 -3.75
CA GLU A 158 -1.99 -2.04 -3.70
C GLU A 158 -1.63 -3.37 -3.03
N PRO A 159 -2.53 -3.98 -2.25
CA PRO A 159 -2.32 -5.29 -1.65
C PRO A 159 -2.06 -6.40 -2.69
N GLY A 160 -1.14 -7.31 -2.37
CA GLY A 160 -0.80 -8.46 -3.23
C GLY A 160 -0.08 -8.08 -4.53
N GLN A 161 0.48 -6.88 -4.64
CA GLN A 161 1.23 -6.43 -5.80
C GLN A 161 2.75 -6.42 -5.54
N GLU A 162 3.53 -6.56 -6.62
CA GLU A 162 4.99 -6.43 -6.60
C GLU A 162 5.41 -5.11 -7.27
N TYR A 163 6.31 -4.40 -6.61
CA TYR A 163 6.85 -3.13 -7.06
C TYR A 163 8.37 -3.15 -7.12
N GLU A 164 8.94 -2.39 -8.04
CA GLU A 164 10.34 -1.98 -8.01
C GLU A 164 10.41 -0.50 -7.60
N VAL A 165 11.11 -0.25 -6.51
CA VAL A 165 11.30 1.10 -5.97
C VAL A 165 12.73 1.52 -6.27
N THR A 166 12.90 2.68 -6.90
CA THR A 166 14.22 3.21 -7.25
C THR A 166 14.43 4.60 -6.67
N VAL A 167 15.61 4.81 -6.10
CA VAL A 167 16.11 6.13 -5.70
C VAL A 167 17.21 6.51 -6.68
N HIS A 168 16.97 7.55 -7.47
CA HIS A 168 17.91 8.13 -8.44
C HIS A 168 18.41 9.46 -7.91
N HIS A 169 19.72 9.64 -7.81
CA HIS A 169 20.27 10.97 -7.56
C HIS A 169 20.26 11.81 -8.85
N LEU A 170 20.07 13.12 -8.70
CA LEU A 170 20.06 14.07 -9.81
C LEU A 170 21.30 14.99 -9.74
N PRO A 171 21.91 15.34 -10.89
CA PRO A 171 21.57 14.94 -12.26
C PRO A 171 21.87 13.46 -12.56
N LYS A 172 21.09 12.85 -13.48
CA LYS A 172 21.28 11.50 -14.02
C LYS A 172 22.59 11.43 -14.84
N PRO A 173 23.28 10.27 -14.84
CA PRO A 173 24.55 10.10 -15.53
C PRO A 173 24.37 10.20 -17.05
N ILE A 174 25.45 10.59 -17.73
CA ILE A 174 25.56 10.46 -19.19
C ILE A 174 25.33 9.00 -19.62
N PRO A 175 24.92 8.75 -20.89
CA PRO A 175 24.93 7.40 -21.45
C PRO A 175 26.30 6.73 -21.24
N ASP A 176 26.29 5.46 -20.85
CA ASP A 176 27.47 4.65 -20.49
C ASP A 176 28.26 5.11 -19.23
N GLY A 177 27.74 6.11 -18.50
CA GLY A 177 28.28 6.51 -17.21
C GLY A 177 27.93 5.53 -16.09
N ASP A 178 28.65 5.64 -14.97
CA ASP A 178 28.35 4.84 -13.77
C ASP A 178 26.93 5.15 -13.26
N PRO A 179 26.14 4.13 -12.90
CA PRO A 179 24.81 4.34 -12.36
C PRO A 179 24.89 5.09 -11.02
N ASN A 180 24.04 6.12 -10.87
CA ASN A 180 23.89 6.90 -9.64
C ASN A 180 22.56 6.61 -8.91
N HIS A 181 22.08 5.37 -9.04
CA HIS A 181 20.80 4.94 -8.49
C HIS A 181 20.88 3.56 -7.85
N LEU A 182 19.87 3.25 -7.05
CA LEU A 182 19.68 1.91 -6.51
C LEU A 182 18.20 1.56 -6.51
N SER A 183 17.92 0.33 -6.95
CA SER A 183 16.59 -0.23 -7.02
C SER A 183 16.45 -1.39 -6.04
N LYS A 184 15.27 -1.54 -5.44
CA LYS A 184 14.90 -2.68 -4.61
C LYS A 184 13.46 -3.09 -4.90
N LYS A 185 13.24 -4.40 -4.94
CA LYS A 185 11.90 -4.98 -5.07
C LYS A 185 11.17 -4.96 -3.73
N LEU A 186 9.86 -4.72 -3.79
CA LEU A 186 8.94 -4.76 -2.68
C LEU A 186 7.74 -5.62 -3.06
N LEU A 187 7.51 -6.69 -2.31
CA LEU A 187 6.27 -7.46 -2.38
C LEU A 187 5.33 -6.98 -1.28
N VAL A 188 4.16 -6.48 -1.67
CA VAL A 188 3.11 -6.09 -0.73
C VAL A 188 2.28 -7.33 -0.39
N PRO A 189 2.11 -7.68 0.90
CA PRO A 189 1.25 -8.79 1.29
C PRO A 189 -0.18 -8.60 0.80
N ASP A 190 -0.88 -9.71 0.60
CA ASP A 190 -2.29 -9.70 0.23
C ASP A 190 -3.19 -9.38 1.45
N CYS A 191 -4.50 -9.43 1.24
CA CYS A 191 -5.48 -9.09 2.26
C CYS A 191 -5.70 -10.19 3.33
N GLU A 192 -5.07 -11.36 3.19
CA GLU A 192 -5.08 -12.38 4.25
C GLU A 192 -3.99 -12.10 5.31
N ASP A 193 -2.99 -11.27 4.99
CA ASP A 193 -2.02 -10.80 5.98
C ASP A 193 -2.71 -9.99 7.10
N SER A 194 -2.40 -10.34 8.34
CA SER A 194 -2.98 -9.75 9.55
C SER A 194 -2.89 -8.22 9.62
N ARG A 195 -1.83 -7.63 9.05
CA ARG A 195 -1.63 -6.18 9.02
C ARG A 195 -2.42 -5.53 7.89
N MET A 196 -2.56 -6.21 6.76
CA MET A 196 -3.24 -5.69 5.57
C MET A 196 -4.76 -5.83 5.65
N LYS A 197 -5.27 -6.81 6.38
CA LYS A 197 -6.71 -7.08 6.56
C LYS A 197 -7.52 -5.87 7.05
N ILE A 198 -6.89 -4.91 7.72
CA ILE A 198 -7.56 -3.69 8.22
C ILE A 198 -7.38 -2.47 7.29
N ALA A 199 -6.59 -2.59 6.22
CA ALA A 199 -6.40 -1.51 5.27
C ALA A 199 -7.66 -1.32 4.42
N THR A 200 -8.03 -0.08 4.12
CA THR A 200 -9.25 0.27 3.40
C THR A 200 -9.43 -0.52 2.10
N PRO A 201 -8.42 -0.68 1.20
CA PRO A 201 -8.58 -1.50 -0.02
C PRO A 201 -8.92 -2.97 0.24
N CYS A 202 -8.43 -3.51 1.37
CA CYS A 202 -8.75 -4.88 1.79
C CYS A 202 -10.12 -4.96 2.45
N VAL A 203 -10.50 -3.97 3.28
CA VAL A 203 -11.82 -3.93 3.93
C VAL A 203 -12.93 -3.81 2.89
N SER A 204 -12.76 -2.92 1.90
CA SER A 204 -13.70 -2.76 0.79
C SER A 204 -13.83 -4.03 -0.06
N SER A 205 -12.77 -4.85 -0.10
CA SER A 205 -12.78 -6.15 -0.76
C SER A 205 -13.35 -7.27 0.12
N GLY A 206 -13.82 -6.97 1.33
CA GLY A 206 -14.43 -7.97 2.23
C GLY A 206 -13.42 -8.78 3.06
N SER A 207 -12.19 -8.31 3.25
CA SER A 207 -11.20 -9.04 4.07
C SER A 207 -11.69 -9.28 5.51
N LEU A 208 -12.44 -8.35 6.10
CA LEU A 208 -13.08 -8.48 7.42
C LEU A 208 -14.42 -9.22 7.40
N TRP A 209 -14.92 -9.57 6.22
CA TRP A 209 -16.17 -10.31 6.10
C TRP A 209 -15.95 -11.78 6.46
N ASP A 210 -16.68 -12.21 7.49
CA ASP A 210 -16.83 -13.62 7.84
C ASP A 210 -18.28 -14.04 7.56
N PRO A 211 -18.53 -14.76 6.46
CA PRO A 211 -19.87 -15.16 6.07
C PRO A 211 -20.50 -16.22 6.98
N ASN A 212 -19.73 -16.92 7.83
CA ASN A 212 -20.22 -18.06 8.62
C ASN A 212 -21.10 -19.00 7.77
N ILE A 213 -20.53 -19.52 6.67
CA ILE A 213 -21.27 -20.33 5.71
C ILE A 213 -21.72 -21.64 6.38
N THR A 214 -23.02 -21.89 6.36
CA THR A 214 -23.60 -23.17 6.77
C THR A 214 -24.19 -23.89 5.58
N VAL A 215 -23.97 -25.21 5.53
CA VAL A 215 -24.48 -26.09 4.49
C VAL A 215 -25.22 -27.22 5.17
N GLU A 216 -26.53 -27.31 4.91
CA GLU A 216 -27.39 -28.36 5.44
C GLU A 216 -27.97 -29.19 4.30
N THR A 217 -27.88 -30.51 4.41
CA THR A 217 -28.55 -31.41 3.47
C THR A 217 -30.00 -31.58 3.88
N LEU A 218 -30.90 -31.16 3.00
CA LEU A 218 -32.34 -31.32 3.18
C LEU A 218 -32.81 -32.64 2.56
N GLU A 219 -34.03 -33.04 2.94
CA GLU A 219 -34.75 -34.12 2.29
C GLU A 219 -34.88 -33.86 0.77
N ALA A 220 -34.97 -34.92 -0.03
CA ALA A 220 -35.05 -34.87 -1.49
C ALA A 220 -33.79 -34.34 -2.23
N HIS A 221 -32.58 -34.65 -1.73
CA HIS A 221 -31.30 -34.33 -2.39
C HIS A 221 -31.15 -32.82 -2.66
N GLN A 222 -31.36 -32.01 -1.63
CA GLN A 222 -31.19 -30.56 -1.70
C GLN A 222 -30.15 -30.09 -0.70
N LEU A 223 -29.38 -29.06 -1.04
CA LEU A 223 -28.50 -28.36 -0.11
C LEU A 223 -29.07 -26.99 0.20
N LEU A 224 -29.32 -26.73 1.48
CA LEU A 224 -29.55 -25.38 1.98
C LEU A 224 -28.20 -24.73 2.29
N VAL A 225 -27.88 -23.65 1.57
CA VAL A 225 -26.69 -22.84 1.83
C VAL A 225 -27.14 -21.54 2.46
N SER A 226 -26.69 -21.28 3.69
CA SER A 226 -26.96 -20.02 4.39
C SER A 226 -25.65 -19.30 4.74
N PHE A 227 -25.65 -17.97 4.65
CA PHE A 227 -24.49 -17.16 4.97
C PHE A 227 -24.89 -15.74 5.36
N MET A 228 -24.02 -15.07 6.11
CA MET A 228 -24.17 -13.67 6.50
C MET A 228 -23.70 -12.75 5.38
N LEU A 229 -24.52 -11.75 5.05
CA LEU A 229 -24.20 -10.75 4.03
C LEU A 229 -23.24 -9.69 4.57
N TRP A 230 -22.47 -9.10 3.66
CA TRP A 230 -21.61 -7.94 3.88
C TRP A 230 -22.36 -6.66 3.50
N ASN A 231 -22.16 -5.58 4.27
CA ASN A 231 -22.91 -4.34 4.07
C ASN A 231 -22.58 -3.61 2.77
N GLU A 232 -21.39 -3.81 2.19
CA GLU A 232 -20.93 -3.06 1.01
C GLU A 232 -21.14 -3.82 -0.32
N SER A 233 -21.52 -5.10 -0.29
CA SER A 233 -21.66 -5.89 -1.52
C SER A 233 -23.12 -5.94 -1.98
N SER A 234 -23.37 -5.45 -3.19
CA SER A 234 -24.69 -5.43 -3.81
C SER A 234 -25.11 -6.79 -4.39
N HIS A 235 -24.14 -7.63 -4.77
CA HIS A 235 -24.37 -8.89 -5.46
C HIS A 235 -23.40 -9.98 -4.99
N TYR A 236 -23.95 -11.15 -4.65
CA TYR A 236 -23.18 -12.34 -4.30
C TYR A 236 -23.20 -13.34 -5.45
N GLN A 237 -22.16 -14.16 -5.49
CA GLN A 237 -22.07 -15.33 -6.35
C GLN A 237 -21.83 -16.54 -5.46
N ILE A 238 -22.61 -17.59 -5.70
CA ILE A 238 -22.44 -18.90 -5.08
C ILE A 238 -22.05 -19.86 -6.19
N LEU A 239 -20.92 -20.54 -6.00
CA LEU A 239 -20.47 -21.62 -6.85
C LEU A 239 -20.56 -22.93 -6.06
N LEU A 240 -21.37 -23.86 -6.56
CA LEU A 240 -21.46 -25.22 -6.05
C LEU A 240 -20.70 -26.15 -7.00
N ASN A 241 -19.60 -26.72 -6.53
CA ASN A 241 -18.85 -27.74 -7.24
C ASN A 241 -18.96 -29.07 -6.50
N SER A 242 -19.40 -30.10 -7.19
CA SER A 242 -19.50 -31.46 -6.64
C SER A 242 -18.47 -32.38 -7.29
N PHE A 243 -17.93 -33.28 -6.49
CA PHE A 243 -16.83 -34.17 -6.86
C PHE A 243 -17.16 -35.62 -6.47
N PRO A 244 -16.61 -36.59 -7.21
CA PRO A 244 -16.50 -37.96 -6.74
C PRO A 244 -15.56 -38.07 -5.54
N HIS A 245 -15.70 -39.14 -4.74
CA HIS A 245 -14.96 -39.27 -3.48
C HIS A 245 -13.42 -39.19 -3.61
N MET A 246 -12.85 -39.61 -4.75
CA MET A 246 -11.40 -39.65 -4.98
C MET A 246 -10.96 -38.96 -6.27
N GLU A 247 -11.81 -38.12 -6.87
CA GLU A 247 -11.47 -37.45 -8.13
C GLU A 247 -11.59 -35.92 -8.02
N ASP A 248 -10.62 -35.21 -8.60
CA ASP A 248 -10.62 -33.75 -8.66
C ASP A 248 -11.45 -33.19 -9.84
N HIS A 249 -12.01 -34.07 -10.67
CA HIS A 249 -12.88 -33.68 -11.78
C HIS A 249 -14.30 -33.47 -11.26
N SER A 250 -14.84 -32.27 -11.48
CA SER A 250 -16.20 -31.93 -11.05
C SER A 250 -17.23 -32.78 -11.80
N CYS A 251 -18.11 -33.45 -11.06
CA CYS A 251 -19.26 -34.15 -11.61
C CYS A 251 -20.48 -33.22 -11.78
N PHE A 252 -20.50 -32.07 -11.08
CA PHE A 252 -21.55 -31.07 -11.18
C PHE A 252 -21.02 -29.69 -10.80
N GLU A 253 -21.38 -28.67 -11.57
CA GLU A 253 -21.08 -27.26 -11.29
C GLU A 253 -22.34 -26.42 -11.51
N GLU A 254 -22.68 -25.58 -10.55
CA GLU A 254 -23.83 -24.67 -10.66
C GLU A 254 -23.53 -23.30 -10.06
N PHE A 255 -24.12 -22.26 -10.68
CA PHE A 255 -23.87 -20.87 -10.36
C PHE A 255 -25.16 -20.13 -9.98
N HIS A 256 -25.12 -19.40 -8.87
CA HIS A 256 -26.27 -18.65 -8.36
C HIS A 256 -25.91 -17.26 -7.85
N GLN A 257 -26.90 -16.35 -7.81
CA GLN A 257 -26.70 -14.92 -7.48
C GLN A 257 -27.51 -14.37 -6.28
N ARG A 258 -28.16 -15.23 -5.47
CA ARG A 258 -28.99 -14.78 -4.34
C ARG A 258 -28.44 -15.25 -3.00
N ALA A 259 -28.82 -14.55 -1.93
CA ALA A 259 -28.56 -14.96 -0.55
C ALA A 259 -29.52 -16.08 -0.12
N ASN A 260 -29.05 -17.00 0.73
CA ASN A 260 -29.82 -18.08 1.34
C ASN A 260 -30.65 -18.90 0.33
N LEU A 261 -29.99 -19.85 -0.33
CA LEU A 261 -30.56 -20.61 -1.43
C LEU A 261 -30.60 -22.10 -1.13
N THR A 262 -31.65 -22.74 -1.65
CA THR A 262 -31.74 -24.18 -1.75
C THR A 262 -31.27 -24.61 -3.13
N LEU A 263 -30.23 -25.42 -3.18
CA LEU A 263 -29.61 -25.92 -4.41
C LEU A 263 -30.02 -27.39 -4.62
N PRO A 264 -30.56 -27.75 -5.79
CA PRO A 264 -30.81 -29.15 -6.11
C PRO A 264 -29.48 -29.88 -6.32
N LEU A 265 -29.31 -31.04 -5.68
CA LEU A 265 -28.17 -31.92 -5.95
C LEU A 265 -28.49 -32.87 -7.08
N HIS A 266 -27.45 -33.25 -7.84
CA HIS A 266 -27.55 -34.34 -8.77
C HIS A 266 -27.72 -35.67 -8.02
N SER A 267 -28.77 -36.43 -8.34
CA SER A 267 -29.14 -37.68 -7.65
C SER A 267 -28.25 -38.87 -8.07
N SER A 268 -26.96 -38.77 -7.82
CA SER A 268 -25.95 -39.77 -8.20
C SER A 268 -25.09 -40.15 -7.00
N ASN A 269 -25.10 -41.43 -6.62
CA ASN A 269 -24.37 -41.95 -5.44
C ASN A 269 -22.85 -41.76 -5.51
N TRP A 270 -22.30 -41.54 -6.71
CA TRP A 270 -20.88 -41.33 -6.94
C TRP A 270 -20.45 -39.85 -6.87
N CYS A 271 -21.40 -38.90 -6.82
CA CYS A 271 -21.16 -37.45 -6.82
C CYS A 271 -21.58 -36.84 -5.46
N CYS A 272 -20.76 -37.10 -4.44
CA CYS A 272 -21.14 -36.92 -3.02
C CYS A 272 -20.29 -35.90 -2.25
N HIS A 273 -19.19 -35.41 -2.82
CA HIS A 273 -18.35 -34.41 -2.16
C HIS A 273 -18.67 -33.00 -2.70
N HIS A 274 -19.30 -32.17 -1.90
CA HIS A 274 -19.76 -30.84 -2.32
C HIS A 274 -18.86 -29.73 -1.75
N ARG A 275 -18.47 -28.79 -2.61
CA ARG A 275 -17.71 -27.58 -2.28
C ARG A 275 -18.55 -26.37 -2.63
N VAL A 276 -18.77 -25.51 -1.64
CA VAL A 276 -19.55 -24.28 -1.81
C VAL A 276 -18.62 -23.09 -1.64
N GLN A 277 -18.55 -22.23 -2.65
CA GLN A 277 -17.79 -20.99 -2.60
C GLN A 277 -18.75 -19.82 -2.66
N VAL A 278 -18.56 -18.84 -1.77
CA VAL A 278 -19.31 -17.60 -1.77
C VAL A 278 -18.36 -16.43 -1.95
N GLY A 279 -18.62 -15.60 -2.95
CA GLY A 279 -17.86 -14.38 -3.24
C GLY A 279 -18.78 -13.21 -3.53
N GLY A 280 -18.42 -12.02 -3.06
CA GLY A 280 -19.03 -10.78 -3.56
C GLY A 280 -18.55 -10.52 -4.99
N ARG A 281 -19.44 -10.09 -5.89
CA ARG A 281 -19.08 -9.86 -7.31
C ARG A 281 -18.00 -8.77 -7.47
N ASP A 282 -18.01 -7.77 -6.60
CA ASP A 282 -17.03 -6.68 -6.57
C ASP A 282 -15.77 -7.04 -5.76
N ALA A 283 -15.85 -8.10 -4.95
CA ALA A 283 -14.76 -8.64 -4.16
C ALA A 283 -13.96 -9.67 -4.98
N HIS A 284 -13.31 -9.23 -6.07
CA HIS A 284 -12.52 -10.08 -6.95
C HIS A 284 -11.35 -10.82 -6.26
N ARG A 285 -11.09 -10.62 -4.96
CA ARG A 285 -9.89 -11.11 -4.30
C ARG A 285 -10.07 -11.76 -2.92
N CYS A 286 -11.29 -11.83 -2.36
CA CYS A 286 -11.55 -12.40 -1.03
C CYS A 286 -12.77 -13.32 -0.97
N GLY A 287 -12.93 -14.21 -1.96
CA GLY A 287 -13.95 -15.27 -1.89
C GLY A 287 -13.69 -16.21 -0.69
N ARG A 288 -14.75 -16.61 0.01
CA ARG A 288 -14.66 -17.57 1.12
C ARG A 288 -15.18 -18.93 0.65
N VAL A 289 -14.45 -19.97 1.02
CA VAL A 289 -14.71 -21.34 0.57
C VAL A 289 -15.10 -22.18 1.77
N TYR A 290 -16.24 -22.87 1.65
CA TYR A 290 -16.60 -23.96 2.53
C TYR A 290 -16.33 -25.29 1.82
N THR A 291 -15.64 -26.20 2.51
CA THR A 291 -15.46 -27.59 2.08
C THR A 291 -16.13 -28.49 3.11
N GLY A 292 -17.22 -29.14 2.72
CA GLY A 292 -17.95 -30.05 3.58
C GLY A 292 -19.21 -30.55 2.90
N GLY A 293 -19.50 -31.82 3.10
CA GLY A 293 -20.68 -32.50 2.57
C GLY A 293 -20.89 -33.84 3.29
N PRO A 294 -22.08 -34.45 3.18
CA PRO A 294 -22.34 -35.75 3.78
C PRO A 294 -21.34 -36.79 3.26
N SER A 295 -20.86 -37.64 4.17
CA SER A 295 -20.03 -38.80 3.85
C SER A 295 -20.73 -39.70 2.83
N CYS A 296 -20.00 -40.17 1.82
CA CYS A 296 -20.47 -41.16 0.84
C CYS A 296 -20.69 -42.52 1.54
N GLN A 297 -21.76 -42.66 2.33
CA GLN A 297 -22.14 -43.93 2.92
C GLN A 297 -22.92 -44.74 1.87
N GLY A 298 -22.31 -45.79 1.34
CA GLY A 298 -23.03 -46.80 0.55
C GLY A 298 -22.58 -47.01 -0.90
N ALA A 299 -21.36 -46.66 -1.28
CA ALA A 299 -20.76 -47.22 -2.51
C ALA A 299 -20.25 -48.65 -2.21
N ARG A 300 -21.12 -49.64 -2.40
CA ARG A 300 -20.71 -51.03 -2.64
C ARG A 300 -21.07 -51.41 -4.06
#